data_AF-I4G281-F1
#
_entry.id   AF-I4G281-F1
#
_cell.length_a   1.000
_cell.length_b   1.000
_cell.length_c   1.000
_cell.angle_alpha   90.00
_cell.angle_beta   90.00
_cell.angle_gamma   90.00
#
_symmetry.space_group_name_H-M   'P 1'
#
loop_
_entity.id
_entity.type
_entity.pdbx_description
1 polymer ?
#
loop_
_entity_poly.entity_id
_entity_poly.type
_entity_poly.pdbx_seq_one_letter_code
_entity_poly.pdbx_strand_id
1 'polypeptide(L)'
;MNPIQIYGLILNQGEHQMSTNSRQEILIEQEVTYTLEINGNFFIIENVPARVCVETGERFFAPETVERLQEIIWENKRPKRVIETPVFDFAS
;
A
#
# COMPACT_ATOMS: atom_id res chain seq x y z
N MET A 1 14.98 11.69 9.86
CA MET A 1 14.08 10.57 9.50
C MET A 1 13.69 10.77 8.05
N ASN A 2 14.08 9.86 7.16
CA ASN A 2 13.71 9.96 5.74
C ASN A 2 12.28 9.45 5.56
N PRO A 3 11.40 10.19 4.86
CA PRO A 3 10.06 9.71 4.55
C PRO A 3 10.16 8.50 3.62
N ILE A 4 9.53 7.39 4.00
CA ILE A 4 9.36 6.24 3.12
C ILE A 4 8.28 6.62 2.11
N GLN A 5 8.67 6.80 0.84
CA GLN A 5 7.74 7.03 -0.24
C GLN A 5 6.92 5.76 -0.49
N ILE A 6 5.74 5.71 0.12
CA ILE A 6 4.64 4.86 -0.34
C ILE A 6 4.25 5.37 -1.72
N TYR A 7 4.16 4.48 -2.70
CA TYR A 7 3.73 4.78 -4.06
C TYR A 7 2.54 5.77 -4.06
N GLY A 8 2.78 6.99 -4.55
CA GLY A 8 1.75 7.82 -5.17
C GLY A 8 1.13 9.01 -4.41
N LEU A 9 1.82 9.72 -3.50
CA LEU A 9 1.36 11.07 -3.09
C LEU A 9 2.54 12.07 -3.06
N ILE A 10 2.71 12.80 -4.16
CA ILE A 10 3.42 14.09 -4.14
C ILE A 10 2.40 15.15 -3.70
N LEU A 11 2.43 15.58 -2.44
CA LEU A 11 1.84 16.86 -2.05
C LEU A 11 2.86 17.97 -2.31
N ASN A 12 3.07 18.29 -3.59
CA ASN A 12 3.66 19.57 -3.95
C ASN A 12 2.58 20.63 -3.77
N GLN A 13 2.81 21.53 -2.82
CA GLN A 13 2.00 22.72 -2.64
C GLN A 13 2.13 23.60 -3.90
N GLY A 14 1.13 23.48 -4.76
CA GLY A 14 0.91 24.28 -5.94
C GLY A 14 -0.55 24.12 -6.30
N GLU A 15 -1.33 25.19 -6.12
CA GLU A 15 -2.76 25.20 -6.31
C GLU A 15 -3.13 24.77 -7.74
N HIS A 16 -3.61 23.55 -7.89
CA HIS A 16 -4.41 23.14 -9.03
C HIS A 16 -5.76 22.73 -8.49
N GLN A 17 -6.76 23.57 -8.77
CA GLN A 17 -8.16 23.25 -8.55
C GLN A 17 -8.45 21.92 -9.27
N MET A 18 -8.56 20.82 -8.51
CA MET A 18 -9.19 19.63 -9.03
C MET A 18 -10.65 19.99 -9.28
N SER A 19 -11.02 20.04 -10.56
CA SER A 19 -12.41 20.09 -10.99
C SER A 19 -13.17 18.99 -10.25
N THR A 20 -14.09 19.38 -9.39
CA THR A 20 -15.01 18.49 -8.69
C THR A 20 -16.05 17.98 -9.68
N ASN A 21 -15.63 17.09 -10.58
CA ASN A 21 -16.57 16.22 -11.24
C ASN A 21 -17.01 15.20 -10.19
N SER A 22 -18.16 15.43 -9.57
CA SER A 22 -18.71 14.63 -8.50
C SER A 22 -19.12 13.24 -9.00
N ARG A 23 -18.15 12.37 -9.29
CA ARG A 23 -18.39 10.93 -9.31
C ARG A 23 -18.40 10.48 -7.86
N GLN A 24 -19.53 9.94 -7.40
CA GLN A 24 -19.60 9.28 -6.10
C GLN A 24 -18.77 8.01 -6.20
N GLU A 25 -17.56 8.03 -5.65
CA GLU A 25 -16.72 6.85 -5.58
C GLU A 25 -17.34 5.85 -4.59
N ILE A 26 -17.61 4.63 -5.07
CA ILE A 26 -18.10 3.54 -4.23
C ILE A 26 -16.89 2.89 -3.58
N LEU A 27 -16.76 3.09 -2.26
CA LEU A 27 -15.75 2.44 -1.44
C LEU A 27 -16.36 1.24 -0.71
N ILE A 28 -15.76 0.07 -0.85
CA ILE A 28 -16.14 -1.14 -0.13
C ILE A 28 -15.06 -1.58 0.85
N GLU A 29 -15.46 -2.09 2.00
CA GLU A 29 -14.52 -2.71 2.95
C GLU A 29 -14.12 -4.10 2.45
N GLN A 30 -12.81 -4.35 2.42
CA GLN A 30 -12.25 -5.65 2.06
C GLN A 30 -10.88 -5.87 2.70
N GLU A 31 -10.50 -7.14 2.80
CA GLU A 31 -9.14 -7.53 3.14
C GLU A 31 -8.29 -7.62 1.86
N VAL A 32 -7.10 -7.00 1.88
CA VAL A 32 -6.19 -6.97 0.73
C VAL A 32 -4.81 -7.52 1.09
N THR A 33 -4.07 -7.93 0.07
CA THR A 33 -2.62 -8.16 0.19
C THR A 33 -1.88 -6.84 -0.03
N TYR A 34 -1.08 -6.44 0.96
CA TYR A 34 -0.19 -5.28 0.89
C TYR A 34 1.24 -5.75 0.66
N THR A 35 1.83 -5.33 -0.45
CA THR A 35 3.21 -5.66 -0.82
C THR A 35 4.05 -4.40 -0.84
N LEU A 36 5.21 -4.45 -0.22
CA LEU A 36 6.15 -3.34 -0.16
C LEU A 36 7.58 -3.86 -0.27
N GLU A 37 8.46 -3.03 -0.82
CA GLU A 37 9.89 -3.30 -0.88
C GLU A 37 10.62 -2.30 0.03
N ILE A 38 11.44 -2.81 0.95
CA ILE A 38 12.30 -1.99 1.81
C ILE A 38 13.72 -2.57 1.77
N ASN A 39 14.68 -1.75 1.37
CA ASN A 39 16.11 -2.12 1.32
C ASN A 39 16.35 -3.43 0.54
N GLY A 40 15.65 -3.63 -0.58
CA GLY A 40 15.75 -4.84 -1.40
C GLY A 40 15.02 -6.07 -0.85
N ASN A 41 14.30 -5.95 0.28
CA ASN A 41 13.49 -7.03 0.83
C ASN A 41 12.01 -6.79 0.54
N PHE A 42 11.33 -7.79 0.00
CA PHE A 42 9.89 -7.77 -0.19
C PHE A 42 9.16 -8.25 1.07
N PHE A 43 8.22 -7.44 1.55
CA PHE A 43 7.26 -7.84 2.57
C PHE A 43 5.89 -8.00 1.92
N ILE A 44 5.26 -9.14 2.17
CA ILE A 44 3.91 -9.47 1.72
C ILE A 44 3.07 -9.64 2.98
N ILE A 45 2.12 -8.74 3.18
CA ILE A 45 1.25 -8.70 4.35
C ILE A 45 -0.17 -9.01 3.87
N GLU A 46 -0.67 -10.16 4.28
CA GLU A 46 -2.00 -10.66 3.91
C GLU A 46 -3.06 -10.16 4.89
N ASN A 47 -4.30 -10.12 4.43
CA ASN A 47 -5.49 -9.80 5.23
C ASN A 47 -5.44 -8.40 5.86
N VAL A 48 -4.97 -7.41 5.10
CA VAL A 48 -4.91 -6.02 5.54
C VAL A 48 -6.28 -5.37 5.29
N PRO A 49 -6.96 -4.85 6.32
CA PRO A 49 -8.25 -4.18 6.13
C PRO A 49 -8.05 -2.89 5.34
N ALA A 50 -8.85 -2.71 4.29
CA ALA A 50 -8.83 -1.51 3.45
C ALA A 50 -10.24 -1.16 2.97
N ARG A 51 -10.46 0.12 2.70
CA ARG A 51 -11.56 0.55 1.83
C ARG A 51 -11.04 0.65 0.41
N VAL A 52 -11.73 0.03 -0.55
CA VAL A 52 -11.29 -0.02 -1.94
C VAL A 52 -12.33 0.60 -2.86
N CYS A 53 -11.87 1.50 -3.72
CA CYS A 53 -12.69 2.07 -4.77
C CYS A 53 -12.95 1.00 -5.83
N VAL A 54 -14.23 0.72 -6.07
CA VAL A 54 -14.66 -0.32 -7.03
C VAL A 54 -14.23 0.03 -8.47
N GLU A 55 -14.17 1.32 -8.79
CA GLU A 55 -13.87 1.80 -10.14
C GLU A 55 -12.36 1.82 -10.44
N THR A 56 -11.54 2.22 -9.46
CA THR A 56 -10.10 2.46 -9.67
C THR A 56 -9.22 1.38 -9.06
N GLY A 57 -9.72 0.63 -8.07
CA GLY A 57 -8.93 -0.28 -7.25
C GLY A 57 -8.04 0.42 -6.23
N GLU A 58 -8.13 1.75 -6.09
CA GLU A 58 -7.40 2.51 -5.08
C GLU A 58 -7.78 2.05 -3.68
N ARG A 59 -6.78 2.00 -2.80
CA ARG A 59 -6.90 1.40 -1.46
C ARG A 59 -6.63 2.47 -0.41
N PHE A 60 -7.56 2.60 0.51
CA PHE A 60 -7.50 3.52 1.63
C PHE A 60 -7.39 2.73 2.94
N PHE A 61 -6.36 3.02 3.71
CA PHE A 61 -6.09 2.35 4.98
C PHE A 61 -6.40 3.28 6.14
N ALA A 62 -6.99 2.74 7.21
CA ALA A 62 -7.19 3.50 8.44
C ALA A 62 -5.83 3.76 9.13
N PRO A 63 -5.68 4.84 9.91
CA PRO A 63 -4.44 5.15 10.62
C PRO A 63 -3.92 3.96 11.45
N GLU A 64 -4.80 3.27 12.17
CA GLU A 64 -4.46 2.11 13.01
C GLU A 64 -3.93 0.94 12.18
N THR A 65 -4.44 0.79 10.94
CA THR A 65 -3.93 -0.22 10.00
C THR A 65 -2.51 0.13 9.58
N VAL A 66 -2.25 1.39 9.26
CA VAL A 66 -0.93 1.87 8.84
C VAL A 66 0.10 1.76 9.96
N GLU A 67 -0.27 2.04 11.21
CA GLU A 67 0.56 1.80 12.39
C GLU A 67 0.89 0.31 12.53
N ARG A 68 -0.11 -0.56 12.41
CA ARG A 68 0.10 -2.02 12.51
C ARG A 68 1.02 -2.56 11.41
N LEU A 69 0.90 -2.06 10.18
CA LEU A 69 1.80 -2.44 9.08
C LEU A 69 3.26 -2.08 9.43
N GLN A 70 3.49 -0.89 9.98
CA GLN A 70 4.81 -0.44 10.40
C GLN A 70 5.40 -1.30 11.53
N GLU A 71 4.61 -1.64 12.54
CA GLU A 71 5.03 -2.57 13.60
C GLU A 71 5.46 -3.93 13.03
N ILE A 72 4.70 -4.50 12.09
CA ILE A 72 5.02 -5.81 11.49
C ILE A 72 6.38 -5.76 10.80
N ILE A 73 6.66 -4.66 10.09
CA ILE A 73 7.90 -4.47 9.35
C ILE A 73 9.09 -4.24 10.30
N TRP A 74 8.92 -3.43 11.35
CA TRP A 74 10.03 -3.04 12.23
C TRP A 74 10.31 -4.03 13.37
N GLU A 75 9.32 -4.77 13.85
CA GLU A 75 9.49 -5.67 14.99
C GLU A 75 10.12 -7.03 14.62
N ASN A 76 10.54 -7.25 13.38
CA ASN A 76 11.09 -8.52 12.90
C ASN A 76 10.22 -9.73 13.31
N LYS A 77 8.89 -9.58 13.26
CA LYS A 77 7.97 -10.68 13.60
C LYS A 77 8.21 -11.85 12.66
N ARG A 78 8.22 -13.07 13.22
CA ARG A 78 8.34 -14.28 12.41
C ARG A 78 7.15 -14.35 11.44
N PRO A 79 7.39 -14.48 10.12
CA PRO A 79 6.31 -14.55 9.15
C PRO A 79 5.52 -15.85 9.34
N LYS A 80 4.22 -15.81 9.03
CA LYS A 80 3.37 -17.02 9.04
C LYS A 80 3.81 -18.04 7.99
N ARG A 81 4.33 -17.57 6.86
CA ARG A 81 4.88 -18.36 5.76
C ARG A 81 5.88 -17.51 4.97
N VAL A 82 6.80 -18.16 4.28
CA VAL A 82 7.73 -17.54 3.33
C VAL A 82 7.39 -18.03 1.93
N ILE A 83 7.52 -17.15 0.94
CA ILE A 83 7.35 -17.50 -0.47
C ILE A 83 8.72 -17.40 -1.12
N GLU A 84 9.17 -18.50 -1.71
CA GLU A 84 10.30 -18.50 -2.65
C GLU A 84 9.71 -18.36 -4.06
N THR A 85 10.13 -17.33 -4.79
CA THR A 85 9.62 -17.07 -6.14
C THR A 85 10.77 -16.79 -7.09
N PRO A 86 10.77 -17.34 -8.32
CA PRO A 86 11.74 -16.95 -9.33
C PRO A 86 11.54 -15.49 -9.72
N VAL A 87 12.66 -14.80 -9.96
CA VAL A 87 12.69 -13.45 -10.51
C VAL A 87 13.27 -13.54 -11.92
N PHE A 88 12.54 -13.00 -12.89
CA PHE A 88 12.96 -12.98 -14.29
C PHE A 88 13.41 -11.56 -14.65
N ASP A 89 14.55 -11.44 -15.31
CA ASP A 89 14.92 -10.22 -16.00
C ASP A 89 14.25 -10.21 -17.37
N PHE A 90 13.54 -9.12 -17.67
CA PHE A 90 12.77 -8.98 -18.91
C PHE A 90 13.70 -8.82 -20.12
N ALA A 91 14.90 -8.28 -19.94
CA ALA A 91 15.80 -7.89 -21.01
C ALA A 91 16.97 -8.86 -21.23
N SER A 92 17.08 -9.93 -20.46
CA SER A 92 18.20 -10.90 -20.47
C SER A 92 17.91 -12.17 -21.27
#